data_AF-A0A7S2J8E5-F1
#
_entry.id   AF-A0A7S2J8E5-F1
#
_cell.length_a   1.000
_cell.length_b   1.000
_cell.length_c   1.000
_cell.angle_alpha   90.00
_cell.angle_beta   90.00
_cell.angle_gamma   90.00
#
_symmetry.space_group_name_H-M   'P 1'
#
loop_
_entity.id
_entity.type
_entity.pdbx_description
1 polymer ?
#
loop_
_entity_poly.entity_id
_entity_poly.type
_entity_poly.pdbx_seq_one_letter_code
_entity_poly.pdbx_strand_id
1 'polypeptide(L)'
;AALARVAGTAFADRTLWLSVAAHLLLWVAVFACCRANLGASAVGASGGGASGASAGRVGGAGVASAARAANSKDLDVVANWAVLVGFLLAFNVAAAARRWAHLRRDVVGGLWVATNDLALLLGTELHERADRPVKTVALRYCLASFDLLFASDEGACLDDLRHRGLLSAGELEALRPFPAKPQVLWVWVASLVRSLARRGRLPSRMLARLYGVCSRGRGACDQAAIHRTSQIPYKFVHLVAVL
;
A
#
# COMPACT_ATOMS: atom_id res chain seq x y z
N ALA A 1 11.03 10.47 15.98
CA ALA A 1 10.64 9.10 16.38
C ALA A 1 9.31 8.66 15.76
N ALA A 2 8.18 9.35 15.98
CA ALA A 2 6.88 9.00 15.37
C ALA A 2 6.91 8.99 13.82
N LEU A 3 7.48 10.04 13.20
CA LEU A 3 7.71 10.09 11.75
C LEU A 3 8.61 8.97 11.23
N ALA A 4 9.59 8.51 12.01
CA ALA A 4 10.46 7.40 11.64
C ALA A 4 9.77 6.03 11.82
N ARG A 5 8.78 5.92 12.71
CA ARG A 5 7.90 4.75 12.82
C ARG A 5 6.80 4.75 11.77
N VAL A 6 6.17 5.87 11.45
CA VAL A 6 5.18 5.94 10.35
C VAL A 6 5.86 5.75 9.00
N ALA A 7 7.01 6.40 8.78
CA ALA A 7 7.85 6.06 7.64
C ALA A 7 8.30 4.60 7.74
N GLY A 8 8.71 4.11 8.91
CA GLY A 8 9.21 2.75 9.12
C GLY A 8 8.18 1.62 9.18
N THR A 9 6.88 1.89 9.32
CA THR A 9 5.78 0.91 9.28
C THR A 9 5.06 0.96 7.93
N ALA A 10 4.96 2.13 7.30
CA ALA A 10 4.69 2.23 5.86
C ALA A 10 5.87 1.72 5.00
N PHE A 11 7.10 1.73 5.53
CA PHE A 11 8.31 1.02 5.04
C PHE A 11 8.60 -0.27 5.84
N ALA A 12 7.74 -0.75 6.75
CA ALA A 12 7.99 -2.06 7.39
C ALA A 12 7.74 -3.19 6.38
N ASP A 13 6.97 -2.89 5.35
CA ASP A 13 6.99 -3.63 4.10
C ASP A 13 8.18 -3.26 3.21
N ARG A 14 9.34 -2.90 3.79
CA ARG A 14 10.63 -3.01 3.09
C ARG A 14 10.82 -4.44 2.62
N THR A 15 10.40 -5.43 3.41
CA THR A 15 10.38 -6.84 2.99
C THR A 15 9.42 -7.08 1.85
N LEU A 16 8.25 -6.43 1.80
CA LEU A 16 7.31 -6.63 0.69
C LEU A 16 7.68 -5.83 -0.55
N TRP A 17 8.28 -4.65 -0.43
CA TRP A 17 8.88 -3.92 -1.55
C TRP A 17 10.15 -4.58 -2.06
N LEU A 18 11.03 -5.05 -1.17
CA LEU A 18 12.19 -5.85 -1.57
C LEU A 18 11.75 -7.20 -2.11
N SER A 19 10.68 -7.80 -1.59
CA SER A 19 10.11 -9.04 -2.13
C SER A 19 9.50 -8.79 -3.49
N VAL A 20 8.67 -7.76 -3.68
CA VAL A 20 8.08 -7.41 -4.98
C VAL A 20 9.17 -7.00 -5.97
N ALA A 21 10.15 -6.20 -5.56
CA ALA A 21 11.28 -5.83 -6.41
C ALA A 21 12.16 -7.05 -6.74
N ALA A 22 12.44 -7.93 -5.79
CA ALA A 22 13.19 -9.16 -6.01
C ALA A 22 12.41 -10.15 -6.89
N HIS A 23 11.09 -10.28 -6.72
CA HIS A 23 10.23 -11.09 -7.58
C HIS A 23 10.22 -10.50 -9.00
N LEU A 24 10.06 -9.19 -9.15
CA LEU A 24 10.12 -8.52 -10.46
C LEU A 24 11.50 -8.73 -11.13
N LEU A 25 12.60 -8.60 -10.39
CA LEU A 25 13.95 -8.84 -10.91
C LEU A 25 14.18 -10.32 -11.27
N LEU A 26 13.70 -11.25 -10.43
CA LEU A 26 13.77 -12.69 -10.70
C LEU A 26 12.98 -13.03 -11.97
N TRP A 27 11.79 -12.46 -12.14
CA TRP A 27 10.97 -12.67 -13.33
C TRP A 27 11.59 -12.07 -14.59
N VAL A 28 12.18 -10.87 -14.51
CA VAL A 28 12.95 -10.30 -15.63
C VAL A 28 14.11 -11.22 -16.02
N ALA A 29 14.80 -11.81 -15.04
CA ALA A 29 15.89 -12.75 -15.29
C ALA A 29 15.40 -14.07 -15.92
N VAL A 30 14.29 -14.64 -15.42
CA VAL A 30 13.67 -15.84 -16.00
C VAL A 30 13.22 -15.59 -17.44
N PHE A 31 12.58 -14.45 -17.71
CA PHE A 31 12.13 -14.10 -19.05
C PHE A 31 13.30 -13.89 -20.01
N ALA A 32 14.38 -13.24 -19.56
CA ALA A 32 15.61 -13.09 -20.32
C ALA A 32 16.26 -14.45 -20.63
N CYS A 33 16.27 -15.37 -19.68
CA CYS A 33 16.83 -16.72 -19.84
C CYS A 33 16.01 -17.58 -20.81
N CYS A 34 14.68 -17.57 -20.69
CA CYS A 34 13.78 -18.24 -21.64
C CYS A 34 13.95 -17.71 -23.06
N ARG A 35 14.07 -16.38 -23.23
CA ARG A 35 14.30 -15.77 -24.54
C ARG A 35 15.66 -16.16 -25.13
N ALA A 36 16.71 -16.28 -24.30
CA ALA A 36 18.03 -16.74 -24.75
C ALA A 36 18.00 -18.20 -25.24
N ASN A 37 17.30 -19.09 -24.52
CA ASN A 37 17.17 -20.50 -24.90
C ASN A 37 16.30 -20.72 -26.16
N LEU A 38 15.24 -19.92 -26.33
CA LEU A 38 14.42 -19.96 -27.54
C LEU A 38 15.18 -19.42 -28.76
N GLY A 39 16.00 -18.37 -28.58
CA GLY A 39 16.85 -17.82 -29.65
C GLY A 39 17.95 -18.79 -30.12
N ALA A 40 18.53 -19.58 -29.21
CA ALA A 40 19.60 -20.51 -29.52
C ALA A 40 19.15 -21.68 -30.44
N SER A 41 17.87 -22.09 -30.36
CA SER A 41 17.36 -23.22 -31.17
C SER A 41 17.04 -22.85 -32.62
N ALA A 42 16.85 -21.56 -32.93
CA ALA A 42 16.48 -21.11 -34.28
C ALA A 42 17.69 -20.94 -35.24
N VAL A 43 18.91 -20.81 -34.72
CA VAL A 43 20.11 -20.50 -35.53
C VAL A 43 20.84 -21.77 -36.04
N GLY A 44 20.48 -22.96 -35.55
CA GLY A 44 21.16 -24.22 -35.91
C GLY A 44 20.75 -24.89 -37.24
N ALA A 45 19.78 -24.35 -37.98
CA ALA A 45 19.19 -25.07 -39.13
C ALA A 45 19.66 -24.61 -40.53
N SER A 46 20.67 -23.72 -40.63
CA SER A 46 21.01 -23.04 -41.90
C SER A 46 22.39 -23.36 -42.51
N GLY A 47 23.13 -24.38 -42.07
CA GLY A 47 24.48 -24.62 -42.63
C GLY A 47 24.88 -26.08 -42.69
N GLY A 48 24.87 -26.67 -43.89
CA GLY A 48 25.46 -28.01 -44.12
C GLY A 48 25.11 -28.61 -45.48
N GLY A 49 25.71 -28.09 -46.55
CA GLY A 49 25.67 -28.70 -47.88
C GLY A 49 26.68 -29.85 -48.03
N ALA A 50 26.16 -31.00 -48.46
CA ALA A 50 26.72 -32.07 -49.30
C ALA A 50 28.14 -32.61 -49.07
N SER A 51 28.29 -33.92 -48.82
CA SER A 51 28.36 -34.96 -49.88
C SER A 51 28.79 -36.32 -49.31
N GLY A 52 28.14 -37.42 -49.75
CA GLY A 52 28.76 -38.75 -49.76
C GLY A 52 28.01 -39.90 -49.08
N ALA A 53 27.61 -40.86 -49.91
CA ALA A 53 27.47 -42.30 -49.65
C ALA A 53 26.20 -42.85 -48.93
N SER A 54 25.32 -43.35 -49.81
CA SER A 54 24.39 -44.49 -49.72
C SER A 54 24.63 -45.56 -48.64
N ALA A 55 23.58 -45.90 -47.88
CA ALA A 55 23.12 -47.28 -47.65
C ALA A 55 21.77 -47.28 -46.90
N GLY A 56 20.90 -48.23 -47.25
CA GLY A 56 19.47 -48.23 -46.97
C GLY A 56 19.05 -48.23 -45.50
N ARG A 57 17.99 -47.45 -45.20
CA ARG A 57 17.10 -47.69 -44.07
C ARG A 57 15.70 -47.10 -44.36
N VAL A 58 14.91 -47.87 -45.09
CA VAL A 58 13.47 -47.59 -45.31
C VAL A 58 12.74 -48.01 -44.03
N GLY A 59 12.13 -47.06 -43.31
CA GLY A 59 11.19 -47.36 -42.23
C GLY A 59 11.11 -46.42 -41.02
N GLY A 60 12.06 -45.49 -40.81
CA GLY A 60 12.12 -44.69 -39.55
C GLY A 60 11.74 -43.21 -39.64
N ALA A 61 11.68 -42.62 -40.85
CA ALA A 61 11.60 -41.16 -41.02
C ALA A 61 10.22 -40.56 -40.68
N GLY A 62 9.13 -41.32 -40.82
CA GLY A 62 7.77 -40.84 -40.54
C GLY A 62 7.49 -40.64 -39.05
N VAL A 63 8.05 -41.50 -38.19
CA VAL A 63 7.82 -41.45 -36.74
C VAL A 63 8.59 -40.30 -36.09
N ALA A 64 9.81 -40.01 -36.56
CA ALA A 64 10.61 -38.88 -36.08
C ALA A 64 10.02 -37.51 -36.48
N SER A 65 9.35 -37.43 -37.63
CA SER A 65 8.64 -36.22 -38.08
C SER A 65 7.37 -35.95 -37.27
N ALA A 66 6.56 -36.99 -37.04
CA ALA A 66 5.34 -36.88 -36.24
C ALA A 66 5.62 -36.56 -34.76
N ALA A 67 6.65 -37.15 -34.16
CA ALA A 67 7.08 -36.82 -32.80
C ALA A 67 7.55 -35.35 -32.67
N ARG A 68 8.18 -34.80 -33.72
CA ARG A 68 8.64 -33.41 -33.74
C ARG A 68 7.47 -32.41 -33.88
N ALA A 69 6.43 -32.77 -34.64
CA ALA A 69 5.20 -31.98 -34.79
C ALA A 69 4.25 -32.08 -33.58
N ALA A 70 4.28 -33.17 -32.82
CA ALA A 70 3.57 -33.26 -31.55
C ALA A 70 4.20 -32.32 -30.50
N ASN A 71 5.54 -32.32 -30.41
CA ASN A 71 6.27 -31.50 -29.45
C ASN A 71 6.11 -29.98 -29.69
N SER A 72 5.83 -29.54 -30.92
CA SER A 72 5.63 -28.11 -31.20
C SER A 72 4.31 -27.57 -30.63
N LYS A 73 3.23 -28.39 -30.60
CA LYS A 73 1.93 -27.96 -30.06
C LYS A 73 1.96 -27.81 -28.54
N ASP A 74 2.70 -28.68 -27.85
CA ASP A 74 2.86 -28.61 -26.40
C ASP A 74 3.64 -27.35 -25.99
N LEU A 75 4.65 -26.97 -26.78
CA LEU A 75 5.39 -25.72 -26.59
C LEU A 75 4.50 -24.47 -26.75
N ASP A 76 3.59 -24.44 -27.72
CA ASP A 76 2.66 -23.33 -27.92
C ASP A 76 1.69 -23.18 -26.74
N VAL A 77 1.21 -24.29 -26.17
CA VAL A 77 0.33 -24.27 -24.99
C VAL A 77 1.07 -23.70 -23.78
N VAL A 78 2.30 -24.15 -23.53
CA VAL A 78 3.14 -23.62 -22.44
C VAL A 78 3.42 -22.13 -22.62
N ALA A 79 3.70 -21.69 -23.86
CA ALA A 79 3.92 -20.27 -24.15
C ALA A 79 2.66 -19.42 -23.90
N ASN A 80 1.48 -19.88 -24.32
CA ASN A 80 0.22 -19.19 -24.07
C ASN A 80 -0.11 -19.09 -22.57
N TRP A 81 0.15 -20.15 -21.80
CA TRP A 81 0.01 -20.12 -20.35
C TRP A 81 0.96 -19.12 -19.71
N ALA A 82 2.24 -19.11 -20.09
CA ALA A 82 3.22 -18.16 -19.57
C ALA A 82 2.80 -16.70 -19.83
N VAL A 83 2.23 -16.40 -21.00
CA VAL A 83 1.68 -15.08 -21.33
C VAL A 83 0.50 -14.72 -20.42
N LEU A 84 -0.42 -15.66 -20.21
CA LEU A 84 -1.58 -15.46 -19.33
C LEU A 84 -1.16 -15.22 -17.87
N VAL A 85 -0.23 -16.03 -17.34
CA VAL A 85 0.31 -15.86 -15.99
C VAL A 85 1.01 -14.51 -15.86
N GLY A 86 1.85 -14.15 -16.83
CA GLY A 86 2.52 -12.85 -16.87
C GLY A 86 1.54 -11.68 -16.86
N PHE A 87 0.44 -11.78 -17.62
CA PHE A 87 -0.61 -10.76 -17.64
C PHE A 87 -1.34 -10.65 -16.30
N LEU A 88 -1.77 -11.76 -15.69
CA LEU A 88 -2.49 -11.78 -14.42
C LEU A 88 -1.62 -11.26 -13.27
N LEU A 89 -0.33 -11.63 -13.26
CA LEU A 89 0.64 -11.14 -12.30
C LEU A 89 0.85 -9.62 -12.47
N ALA A 90 1.06 -9.14 -13.68
CA ALA A 90 1.22 -7.71 -13.96
C ALA A 90 -0.02 -6.90 -13.52
N PHE A 91 -1.22 -7.42 -13.78
CA PHE A 91 -2.46 -6.80 -13.33
C PHE A 91 -2.57 -6.75 -11.80
N ASN A 92 -2.19 -7.83 -11.10
CA ASN A 92 -2.17 -7.89 -9.64
C ASN A 92 -1.21 -6.85 -9.04
N VAL A 93 0.04 -6.82 -9.53
CA VAL A 93 1.06 -5.87 -9.08
C VAL A 93 0.60 -4.43 -9.32
N ALA A 94 0.02 -4.14 -10.48
CA ALA A 94 -0.53 -2.82 -10.78
C ALA A 94 -1.67 -2.43 -9.83
N ALA A 95 -2.56 -3.36 -9.48
CA ALA A 95 -3.64 -3.11 -8.53
C ALA A 95 -3.10 -2.85 -7.11
N ALA A 96 -2.13 -3.63 -6.65
CA ALA A 96 -1.46 -3.42 -5.37
C ALA A 96 -0.72 -2.07 -5.32
N ALA A 97 0.00 -1.71 -6.39
CA ALA A 97 0.71 -0.43 -6.50
C ALA A 97 -0.26 0.77 -6.47
N ARG A 98 -1.40 0.71 -7.18
CA ARG A 98 -2.43 1.75 -7.13
C ARG A 98 -3.00 1.93 -5.72
N ARG A 99 -3.32 0.83 -5.04
CA ARG A 99 -3.84 0.85 -3.67
C ARG A 99 -2.83 1.47 -2.70
N TRP A 100 -1.57 1.07 -2.79
CA TRP A 100 -0.49 1.66 -1.99
C TRP A 100 -0.32 3.16 -2.25
N ALA A 101 -0.32 3.57 -3.52
CA ALA A 101 -0.18 4.97 -3.90
C ALA A 101 -1.35 5.83 -3.38
N HIS A 102 -2.57 5.29 -3.40
CA HIS A 102 -3.75 5.92 -2.84
C HIS A 102 -3.65 6.03 -1.30
N LEU A 103 -3.30 4.95 -0.61
CA LEU A 103 -3.09 4.98 0.85
C LEU A 103 -2.04 6.04 1.24
N ARG A 104 -0.92 6.13 0.51
CA ARG A 104 0.13 7.10 0.82
C ARG A 104 -0.30 8.54 0.54
N ARG A 105 -0.83 8.83 -0.64
CA ARG A 105 -1.13 10.21 -1.06
C ARG A 105 -2.41 10.73 -0.43
N ASP A 106 -3.49 9.96 -0.52
CA ASP A 106 -4.82 10.45 -0.22
C ASP A 106 -5.15 10.27 1.27
N VAL A 107 -4.74 9.13 1.86
CA VAL A 107 -5.01 8.84 3.28
C VAL A 107 -3.97 9.49 4.19
N VAL A 108 -2.70 9.10 4.07
CA VAL A 108 -1.64 9.63 4.96
C VAL A 108 -1.36 11.10 4.63
N GLY A 109 -1.26 11.44 3.35
CA GLY A 109 -1.11 12.83 2.91
C GLY A 109 -2.30 13.69 3.30
N GLY A 110 -3.53 13.20 3.14
CA GLY A 110 -4.75 13.92 3.55
C GLY A 110 -4.78 14.22 5.05
N LEU A 111 -4.39 13.26 5.89
CA LEU A 111 -4.31 13.44 7.34
C LEU A 111 -3.23 14.47 7.74
N TRP A 112 -2.10 14.47 7.03
CA TRP A 112 -0.99 15.41 7.24
C TRP A 112 -1.39 16.84 6.85
N VAL A 113 -2.02 17.00 5.69
CA VAL A 113 -2.56 18.28 5.24
C VAL A 113 -3.59 18.80 6.25
N ALA A 114 -4.53 17.97 6.71
CA ALA A 114 -5.51 18.39 7.72
C ALA A 114 -4.86 18.84 9.04
N THR A 115 -3.80 18.16 9.47
CA THR A 115 -3.07 18.54 10.70
C THR A 115 -2.34 19.88 10.53
N ASN A 116 -1.69 20.09 9.39
CA ASN A 116 -1.00 21.36 9.11
C ASN A 116 -1.97 22.52 8.92
N ASP A 117 -3.08 22.29 8.20
CA ASP A 117 -4.15 23.29 8.06
C ASP A 117 -4.69 23.69 9.44
N LEU A 118 -4.93 22.70 10.32
CA LEU A 118 -5.39 22.97 11.68
C LEU A 118 -4.35 23.79 12.46
N ALA A 119 -3.08 23.39 12.39
CA ALA A 119 -1.98 24.10 13.06
C ALA A 119 -1.86 25.55 12.58
N LEU A 120 -1.96 25.76 11.26
CA LEU A 120 -1.91 27.06 10.63
C LEU A 120 -3.08 27.93 11.09
N LEU A 121 -4.31 27.44 10.95
CA LEU A 121 -5.52 28.20 11.30
C LEU A 121 -5.59 28.52 12.80
N LEU A 122 -5.21 27.56 13.67
CA LEU A 122 -5.13 27.85 15.11
C LEU A 122 -3.98 28.81 15.43
N GLY A 123 -2.85 28.74 14.71
CA GLY A 123 -1.72 29.67 14.87
C GLY A 123 -2.06 31.10 14.46
N THR A 124 -2.90 31.28 13.43
CA THR A 124 -3.35 32.58 12.94
C THR A 124 -4.45 33.21 13.77
N GLU A 125 -5.23 32.43 14.52
CA GLU A 125 -6.32 32.99 15.35
C GLU A 125 -5.93 33.12 16.82
N LEU A 126 -5.04 32.25 17.30
CA LEU A 126 -4.63 32.18 18.71
C LEU A 126 -3.18 32.64 18.86
N HIS A 127 -2.97 33.95 18.83
CA HIS A 127 -1.62 34.54 18.89
C HIS A 127 -1.03 34.59 20.29
N GLU A 128 -1.86 34.58 21.34
CA GLU A 128 -1.40 34.77 22.71
C GLU A 128 -0.62 33.55 23.20
N ARG A 129 0.39 33.79 24.04
CA ARG A 129 1.15 32.70 24.70
C ARG A 129 0.24 31.85 25.59
N ALA A 130 -0.83 32.44 26.13
CA ALA A 130 -1.84 31.76 26.94
C ALA A 130 -2.60 30.67 26.15
N ASP A 131 -2.65 30.75 24.82
CA ASP A 131 -3.33 29.77 23.98
C ASP A 131 -2.45 28.57 23.59
N ARG A 132 -1.15 28.63 23.91
CA ARG A 132 -0.21 27.53 23.65
C ARG A 132 -0.73 26.16 24.13
N PRO A 133 -1.27 25.98 25.35
CA PRO A 133 -1.80 24.69 25.78
C PRO A 133 -2.90 24.16 24.86
N VAL A 134 -3.82 25.00 24.38
CA VAL A 134 -4.92 24.57 23.51
C VAL A 134 -4.39 24.09 22.16
N LYS A 135 -3.45 24.84 21.57
CA LYS A 135 -2.77 24.45 20.32
C LYS A 135 -1.99 23.14 20.49
N THR A 136 -1.29 23.00 21.61
CA THR A 136 -0.56 21.77 21.94
C THR A 136 -1.50 20.58 22.07
N VAL A 137 -2.63 20.71 22.76
CA VAL A 137 -3.61 19.62 22.92
C VAL A 137 -4.22 19.23 21.57
N ALA A 138 -4.60 20.20 20.73
CA ALA A 138 -5.15 19.93 19.41
C ALA A 138 -4.14 19.17 18.51
N LEU A 139 -2.88 19.62 18.47
CA LEU A 139 -1.81 18.93 17.74
C LEU A 139 -1.52 17.54 18.30
N ARG A 140 -1.51 17.41 19.63
CA ARG A 140 -1.28 16.14 20.32
C ARG A 140 -2.35 15.12 19.95
N TYR A 141 -3.62 15.51 19.88
CA TYR A 141 -4.70 14.64 19.40
C TYR A 141 -4.55 14.25 17.92
N CYS A 142 -4.12 15.18 17.06
CA CYS A 142 -3.83 14.85 15.66
C CYS A 142 -2.71 13.80 15.56
N LEU A 143 -1.60 13.98 16.28
CA LEU A 143 -0.49 13.03 16.31
C LEU A 143 -0.87 11.68 16.93
N ALA A 144 -1.65 11.68 18.01
CA ALA A 144 -2.18 10.44 18.58
C ALA A 144 -3.09 9.70 17.58
N SER A 145 -3.86 10.42 16.75
CA SER A 145 -4.66 9.81 15.70
C SER A 145 -3.82 9.12 14.62
N PHE A 146 -2.64 9.67 14.28
CA PHE A 146 -1.68 9.02 13.38
C PHE A 146 -1.18 7.71 13.96
N ASP A 147 -0.71 7.73 15.20
CA ASP A 147 -0.13 6.54 15.83
C ASP A 147 -1.17 5.42 16.00
N LEU A 148 -2.41 5.77 16.39
CA LEU A 148 -3.51 4.80 16.48
C LEU A 148 -3.90 4.20 15.13
N LEU A 149 -3.72 4.94 14.03
CA LEU A 149 -4.07 4.47 12.69
C LEU A 149 -3.23 3.26 12.27
N PHE A 150 -1.95 3.28 12.66
CA PHE A 150 -0.96 2.26 12.32
C PHE A 150 -0.75 1.23 13.43
N ALA A 151 -1.54 1.31 14.51
CA ALA A 151 -1.48 0.35 15.59
C ALA A 151 -2.05 -1.01 15.15
N SER A 152 -1.21 -2.05 15.14
CA SER A 152 -1.64 -3.42 14.85
C SER A 152 -2.52 -3.99 15.96
N ASP A 153 -2.18 -3.69 17.22
CA ASP A 153 -2.91 -4.10 18.42
C ASP A 153 -3.47 -2.86 19.16
N GLU A 154 -4.78 -2.88 19.42
CA GLU A 154 -5.48 -1.78 20.07
C GLU A 154 -5.08 -1.63 21.54
N GLY A 155 -4.71 -2.71 22.23
CA GLY A 155 -4.37 -2.69 23.66
C GLY A 155 -2.97 -2.15 23.92
N ALA A 156 -1.97 -2.79 23.32
CA ALA A 156 -0.55 -2.43 23.52
C ALA A 156 -0.21 -1.01 23.06
N CYS A 157 -0.94 -0.47 22.08
CA CYS A 157 -0.66 0.87 21.55
C CYS A 157 -1.11 2.00 22.50
N LEU A 158 -2.20 1.81 23.26
CA LEU A 158 -2.72 2.87 24.12
C LEU A 158 -1.72 3.24 25.23
N ASP A 159 -1.06 2.25 25.83
CA ASP A 159 -0.04 2.51 26.85
C ASP A 159 1.21 3.22 26.28
N ASP A 160 1.65 2.91 25.04
CA ASP A 160 2.74 3.66 24.37
C ASP A 160 2.36 5.14 24.20
N LEU A 161 1.12 5.44 23.82
CA LEU A 161 0.64 6.82 23.68
C LEU A 161 0.64 7.56 25.02
N ARG A 162 0.30 6.87 26.11
CA ARG A 162 0.39 7.41 27.46
C ARG A 162 1.84 7.68 27.86
N HIS A 163 2.73 6.70 27.68
CA HIS A 163 4.16 6.83 28.01
C HIS A 163 4.84 7.95 27.23
N ARG A 164 4.41 8.21 25.99
CA ARG A 164 4.92 9.29 25.15
C ARG A 164 4.29 10.65 25.46
N GLY A 165 3.37 10.73 26.42
CA GLY A 165 2.68 11.95 26.78
C GLY A 165 1.73 12.46 25.69
N LEU A 166 1.32 11.60 24.75
CA LEU A 166 0.34 11.94 23.71
C LEU A 166 -1.09 11.88 24.25
N LEU A 167 -1.39 11.00 25.19
CA LEU A 167 -2.69 10.96 25.86
C LEU A 167 -2.49 10.87 27.37
N SER A 168 -3.32 11.58 28.13
CA SER A 168 -3.38 11.44 29.58
C SER A 168 -4.14 10.16 29.95
N ALA A 169 -3.98 9.69 31.19
CA ALA A 169 -4.68 8.50 31.66
C ALA A 169 -6.22 8.63 31.54
N GLY A 170 -6.79 9.78 31.91
CA GLY A 170 -8.23 10.01 31.81
C GLY A 170 -8.73 10.06 30.36
N GLU A 171 -7.95 10.64 29.44
CA GLU A 171 -8.27 10.61 28.01
C GLU A 171 -8.23 9.19 27.46
N LEU A 172 -7.27 8.37 27.91
CA LEU A 172 -7.15 6.99 27.49
C LEU A 172 -8.35 6.15 27.96
N GLU A 173 -8.77 6.29 29.22
CA GLU A 173 -9.99 5.65 29.73
C GLU A 173 -11.23 6.07 28.93
N ALA A 174 -11.36 7.36 28.61
CA ALA A 174 -12.46 7.86 27.79
C ALA A 174 -12.42 7.34 26.35
N LEU A 175 -11.23 6.98 25.82
CA LEU A 175 -11.06 6.51 24.45
C LEU A 175 -11.29 4.99 24.30
N ARG A 176 -11.02 4.21 25.35
CA ARG A 176 -11.17 2.73 25.37
C ARG A 176 -12.49 2.19 24.82
N PRO A 177 -13.68 2.70 25.19
CA PRO A 177 -14.94 2.09 24.77
C PRO A 177 -15.22 2.23 23.26
N PHE A 178 -14.48 3.05 22.53
CA PHE A 178 -14.75 3.32 21.12
C PHE A 178 -13.93 2.41 20.19
N PRO A 179 -14.54 1.82 19.14
CA PRO A 179 -13.80 1.03 18.15
C PRO A 179 -12.98 1.92 17.21
N ALA A 180 -13.57 3.01 16.71
CA ALA A 180 -12.92 3.94 15.77
C ALA A 180 -12.10 5.03 16.49
N LYS A 181 -11.17 4.63 17.36
CA LYS A 181 -10.38 5.51 18.25
C LYS A 181 -9.71 6.71 17.52
N PRO A 182 -9.07 6.55 16.35
CA PRO A 182 -8.49 7.69 15.62
C PRO A 182 -9.53 8.74 15.23
N GLN A 183 -10.74 8.32 14.83
CA GLN A 183 -11.81 9.23 14.43
C GLN A 183 -12.36 10.02 15.62
N VAL A 184 -12.44 9.40 16.79
CA VAL A 184 -12.92 10.04 18.04
C VAL A 184 -12.01 11.20 18.44
N LEU A 185 -10.69 11.07 18.27
CA LEU A 185 -9.76 12.17 18.55
C LEU A 185 -10.04 13.41 17.69
N TRP A 186 -10.42 13.25 16.42
CA TRP A 186 -10.83 14.37 15.56
C TRP A 186 -12.15 15.01 16.01
N VAL A 187 -13.06 14.23 16.61
CA VAL A 187 -14.27 14.77 17.25
C VAL A 187 -13.93 15.59 18.50
N TRP A 188 -12.91 15.18 19.26
CA TRP A 188 -12.41 15.94 20.41
C TRP A 188 -11.76 17.25 19.96
N VAL A 189 -10.98 17.24 18.88
CA VAL A 189 -10.46 18.47 18.25
C VAL A 189 -11.59 19.40 17.82
N ALA A 190 -12.61 18.88 17.14
CA ALA A 190 -13.80 19.66 16.76
C ALA A 190 -14.54 20.23 17.98
N SER A 191 -14.56 19.51 19.11
CA SER A 191 -15.13 19.97 20.38
C SER A 191 -14.30 21.07 21.04
N LEU A 192 -12.96 21.02 20.94
CA LEU A 192 -12.06 22.10 21.35
C LEU A 192 -12.29 23.37 20.52
N VAL A 193 -12.40 23.23 19.19
CA VAL A 193 -12.72 24.34 18.30
C VAL A 193 -14.08 24.97 18.68
N ARG A 194 -15.08 24.14 18.97
CA ARG A 194 -16.40 24.61 19.44
C ARG A 194 -16.30 25.40 20.75
N SER A 195 -15.50 24.94 21.71
CA SER A 195 -15.37 25.60 23.01
C SER A 195 -14.66 26.95 22.89
N LEU A 196 -13.68 27.08 22.00
CA LEU A 196 -13.04 28.35 21.65
C LEU A 196 -14.04 29.33 21.02
N ALA A 197 -14.87 28.87 20.09
CA ALA A 197 -15.90 29.70 19.47
C ALA A 197 -16.94 30.21 20.50
N ARG A 198 -17.38 29.35 21.42
CA ARG A 198 -18.29 29.75 22.52
C ARG A 198 -17.71 30.82 23.44
N ARG A 199 -16.38 30.89 23.56
CA ARG A 199 -15.67 31.92 24.32
C ARG A 199 -15.42 33.20 23.52
N GLY A 200 -15.94 33.30 22.29
CA GLY A 200 -15.72 34.45 21.42
C GLY A 200 -14.29 34.55 20.87
N ARG A 201 -13.48 33.49 20.98
CA ARG A 201 -12.08 33.47 20.52
C ARG A 201 -11.93 33.16 19.04
N LEU A 202 -13.00 32.76 18.35
CA LEU A 202 -12.98 32.41 16.93
C LEU A 202 -14.16 33.05 16.19
N PRO A 203 -13.94 33.70 15.04
CA PRO A 203 -15.01 34.21 14.20
C PRO A 203 -15.75 33.07 13.50
N SER A 204 -17.05 33.24 13.24
CA SER A 204 -17.92 32.21 12.65
C SER A 204 -17.42 31.67 11.30
N ARG A 205 -16.80 32.53 10.47
CA ARG A 205 -16.22 32.11 9.18
C ARG A 205 -15.05 31.14 9.36
N MET A 206 -14.24 31.35 10.40
CA MET A 206 -13.11 30.48 10.72
C MET A 206 -13.56 29.16 11.34
N LEU A 207 -14.59 29.22 12.19
CA LEU A 207 -15.21 28.03 12.75
C LEU A 207 -15.64 27.02 11.66
N ALA A 208 -16.30 27.50 10.60
CA ALA A 208 -16.70 26.65 9.48
C ALA A 208 -15.48 26.00 8.78
N ARG A 209 -14.40 26.76 8.57
CA ARG A 209 -13.15 26.25 7.98
C ARG A 209 -12.50 25.17 8.86
N LEU A 210 -12.40 25.42 10.17
CA LEU A 210 -11.84 24.48 11.14
C LEU A 210 -12.67 23.18 11.22
N TYR A 211 -14.00 23.26 11.16
CA TYR A 211 -14.83 22.05 11.06
C TYR A 211 -14.62 21.30 9.75
N GLY A 212 -14.45 22.01 8.62
CA GLY A 212 -14.07 21.38 7.36
C GLY A 212 -12.76 20.62 7.46
N VAL A 213 -11.76 21.19 8.13
CA VAL A 213 -10.46 20.53 8.38
C VAL A 213 -10.61 19.30 9.27
N CYS A 214 -11.37 19.41 10.37
CA CYS A 214 -11.63 18.26 11.26
C CYS A 214 -12.38 17.14 10.54
N SER A 215 -13.34 17.48 9.68
CA SER A 215 -14.08 16.51 8.86
C SER A 215 -13.17 15.81 7.86
N ARG A 216 -12.24 16.53 7.21
CA ARG A 216 -11.23 15.92 6.32
C ARG A 216 -10.29 14.98 7.08
N GLY A 217 -9.78 15.41 8.24
CA GLY A 217 -8.92 14.58 9.09
C GLY A 217 -9.61 13.28 9.51
N ARG A 218 -10.87 13.38 9.99
CA ARG A 218 -11.70 12.21 10.32
C ARG A 218 -11.93 11.31 9.11
N GLY A 219 -12.26 11.89 7.95
CA GLY A 219 -12.48 11.14 6.72
C GLY A 219 -11.23 10.38 6.25
N ALA A 220 -10.04 10.96 6.40
CA ALA A 220 -8.79 10.25 6.15
C ALA A 220 -8.61 9.05 7.09
N CYS A 221 -8.91 9.19 8.38
CA CYS A 221 -8.89 8.05 9.31
C CYS A 221 -9.85 6.92 8.91
N ASP A 222 -11.04 7.27 8.41
CA ASP A 222 -12.02 6.31 7.92
C ASP A 222 -11.54 5.55 6.68
N GLN A 223 -10.98 6.26 5.70
CA GLN A 223 -10.38 5.65 4.52
C GLN A 223 -9.25 4.67 4.89
N ALA A 224 -8.43 4.99 5.89
CA ALA A 224 -7.41 4.07 6.37
C ALA A 224 -8.03 2.78 6.95
N ALA A 225 -9.12 2.89 7.71
CA ALA A 225 -9.82 1.73 8.26
C ALA A 225 -10.42 0.86 7.14
N ILE A 226 -10.95 1.47 6.07
CA ILE A 226 -11.40 0.76 4.88
C ILE A 226 -10.23 0.01 4.23
N HIS A 227 -9.06 0.64 4.07
CA HIS A 227 -7.86 -0.03 3.55
C HIS A 227 -7.35 -1.15 4.46
N ARG A 228 -7.63 -1.13 5.76
CA ARG A 228 -7.27 -2.22 6.68
C ARG A 228 -8.24 -3.40 6.58
N THR A 229 -9.53 -3.12 6.47
CA THR A 229 -10.60 -4.13 6.50
C THR A 229 -10.87 -4.74 5.12
N SER A 230 -10.76 -3.95 4.06
CA SER A 230 -11.06 -4.37 2.69
C SER A 230 -9.81 -4.93 2.02
N GLN A 231 -9.42 -6.17 2.33
CA GLN A 231 -8.29 -6.82 1.66
C GLN A 231 -8.60 -7.11 0.18
N ILE A 232 -7.55 -7.34 -0.63
CA ILE A 232 -7.74 -7.80 -2.01
C ILE A 232 -8.50 -9.13 -1.94
N PRO A 233 -9.50 -9.38 -2.81
CA PRO A 233 -10.26 -10.62 -2.78
C PRO A 233 -9.34 -11.85 -2.74
N TYR A 234 -9.49 -12.67 -1.71
CA TYR A 234 -8.64 -13.83 -1.45
C TYR A 234 -8.52 -14.77 -2.67
N LYS A 235 -9.64 -14.98 -3.38
CA LYS A 235 -9.69 -15.77 -4.62
C LYS A 235 -8.68 -15.31 -5.67
N PHE A 236 -8.48 -13.99 -5.78
CA PHE A 236 -7.56 -13.42 -6.76
C PHE A 236 -6.09 -13.66 -6.37
N VAL A 237 -5.76 -13.56 -5.09
CA VAL A 237 -4.43 -13.86 -4.58
C VAL A 237 -4.09 -15.34 -4.76
N HIS A 238 -5.04 -16.22 -4.47
CA HIS A 238 -4.86 -17.67 -4.66
C HIS A 238 -4.70 -18.07 -6.11
N LEU A 239 -5.52 -17.49 -7.00
CA LEU A 239 -5.39 -17.75 -8.44
C LEU A 239 -3.99 -17.39 -8.94
N VAL A 240 -3.46 -16.23 -8.54
CA VAL A 240 -2.12 -15.79 -8.96
C VAL A 240 -1.00 -16.63 -8.30
N ALA A 241 -1.22 -17.18 -7.11
CA ALA A 241 -0.21 -17.99 -6.42
C ALA A 241 -0.12 -19.44 -6.92
N VAL A 242 -1.22 -19.99 -7.45
CA VAL A 242 -1.27 -21.37 -7.99
C VAL A 242 -0.80 -21.43 -9.45
N LEU A 243 -0.97 -20.34 -10.19
CA LEU A 243 -0.51 -20.16 -11.57
C LEU A 243 1.00 -19.90 -11.65
#